data_AF-A0A6N3X8C5-F1
#
_entry.id   AF-A0A6N3X8C5-F1
#
_cell.length_a   1.000
_cell.length_b   1.000
_cell.length_c   1.000
_cell.angle_alpha   90.00
_cell.angle_beta   90.00
_cell.angle_gamma   90.00
#
_symmetry.space_group_name_H-M   'P 1'
#
loop_
_entity.id
_entity.type
_entity.pdbx_description
1 polymer ?
#
loop_
_entity_poly.entity_id
_entity_poly.type
_entity_poly.pdbx_seq_one_letter_code
_entity_poly.pdbx_strand_id
1 'polypeptide(L)' 'MKPSIPTVPCRRFGRTELQIPVLSLGGMRFQQSWSDLGWEQIPDDNQANVEALLRRTRHLGI' A
#
# COMPACT_ATOMS: atom_id res chain seq x y z
N MET A 1 28.19 5.42 4.14
CA MET A 1 27.42 4.19 3.85
C MET A 1 25.95 4.54 3.99
N LYS A 2 25.14 4.52 2.92
CA LYS A 2 23.70 4.80 3.05
C LYS A 2 23.07 3.62 3.81
N PRO A 3 22.28 3.83 4.88
CA PRO A 3 21.61 2.73 5.55
C PRO A 3 20.68 2.04 4.55
N SER A 4 20.85 0.73 4.38
CA SER A 4 19.89 -0.09 3.63
C SER A 4 18.58 -0.08 4.40
N ILE A 5 17.52 0.41 3.78
CA ILE A 5 16.21 0.40 4.42
C ILE A 5 15.76 -1.07 4.49
N PRO A 6 15.39 -1.57 5.69
CA PRO A 6 14.98 -2.95 5.83
C PRO A 6 13.70 -3.22 5.03
N THR A 7 13.73 -4.28 4.22
CA THR A 7 12.57 -4.77 3.47
C THR A 7 11.74 -5.72 4.32
N VAL A 8 10.44 -5.81 4.05
CA VAL A 8 9.53 -6.76 4.69
C VAL A 8 9.89 -8.18 4.26
N PRO A 9 10.07 -9.12 5.19
CA PRO A 9 10.34 -10.53 4.85
C PRO A 9 9.19 -11.15 4.05
N CYS A 10 9.51 -12.03 3.10
CA CYS A 10 8.51 -12.81 2.38
C CYS A 10 8.33 -14.23 2.95
N ARG A 11 7.12 -14.78 2.82
CA ARG A 11 6.76 -16.16 3.15
C ARG A 11 5.87 -16.75 2.07
N ARG A 12 5.85 -18.08 1.99
CA ARG A 12 4.98 -18.80 1.06
C ARG A 12 3.51 -18.66 1.45
N PHE A 13 2.68 -18.23 0.51
CA PHE A 13 1.25 -18.12 0.73
C PHE A 13 0.55 -19.48 0.60
N GLY A 14 0.31 -20.14 1.73
CA GLY A 14 -0.43 -21.40 1.77
C GLY A 14 0.19 -22.47 0.86
N ARG A 15 -0.59 -23.02 -0.07
CA ARG A 15 -0.15 -24.02 -1.08
C ARG A 15 0.03 -23.43 -2.49
N THR A 16 0.05 -22.10 -2.61
CA THR A 16 0.12 -21.41 -3.91
C THR A 16 1.55 -21.31 -4.46
N GLU A 17 2.55 -21.63 -3.63
CA GLU A 17 3.98 -21.43 -3.92
C GLU A 17 4.40 -19.96 -4.13
N LEU A 18 3.48 -19.00 -4.04
CA LEU A 18 3.77 -17.56 -4.12
C LEU A 18 4.54 -17.10 -2.87
N GLN A 19 5.65 -16.40 -3.08
CA GLN A 19 6.34 -15.66 -2.00
C GLN A 19 5.71 -14.28 -1.86
N ILE A 20 5.04 -14.04 -0.74
CA ILE A 20 4.39 -12.75 -0.45
C ILE A 20 5.04 -12.11 0.78
N PRO A 21 5.12 -10.76 0.85
CA PRO A 21 5.55 -10.07 2.06
C PRO A 21 4.61 -10.40 3.24
N VAL A 22 5.17 -10.55 4.44
CA VAL A 22 4.38 -10.86 5.66
C VAL A 22 3.48 -9.71 6.11
N LEU A 23 3.68 -8.51 5.55
CA LEU A 23 2.81 -7.35 5.66
C LEU A 23 2.29 -6.97 4.29
N SER A 24 1.08 -6.44 4.23
CA SER A 24 0.45 -5.94 3.00
C SER A 24 -0.10 -4.53 3.20
N LEU A 25 -0.25 -3.79 2.09
CA LEU A 25 -0.95 -2.52 2.06
C LEU A 25 -2.45 -2.76 1.82
N GLY A 26 -3.24 -2.73 2.88
CA GLY A 26 -4.70 -2.85 2.76
C GLY A 26 -5.32 -1.60 2.13
N GLY A 27 -6.04 -1.76 1.02
CA GLY A 27 -6.64 -0.66 0.26
C GLY A 27 -8.03 -0.19 0.75
N MET A 28 -8.63 -0.84 1.75
CA MET A 28 -10.01 -0.54 2.20
C MET A 28 -10.22 0.91 2.63
N ARG A 29 -9.16 1.59 3.10
CA ARG A 29 -9.21 2.99 3.56
C ARG A 29 -8.83 4.01 2.48
N PHE A 30 -8.58 3.57 1.25
CA PHE A 30 -8.42 4.50 0.11
C PHE A 30 -9.77 5.00 -0.39
N GLN A 31 -10.83 4.26 -0.07
CA GLN A 31 -12.20 4.65 -0.34
C GLN A 31 -12.60 5.82 0.58
N GLN A 32 -13.03 6.93 -0.03
CA GLN A 32 -13.51 8.12 0.67
C GLN A 32 -14.96 7.97 1.16
N SER A 33 -15.82 7.29 0.40
CA SER A 33 -17.25 7.15 0.70
C SER A 33 -17.80 5.80 0.20
N TRP A 34 -18.89 5.33 0.83
CA TRP A 34 -19.67 4.19 0.35
C TRP A 34 -20.63 4.54 -0.80
N SER A 35 -20.88 5.82 -1.01
CA SER A 35 -21.59 6.35 -2.17
C SER A 35 -20.60 6.71 -3.26
N ASP A 36 -21.04 6.64 -4.51
CA ASP A 36 -20.28 7.16 -5.64
C ASP A 36 -20.15 8.68 -5.52
N LEU A 37 -18.95 9.20 -5.72
CA LEU A 37 -18.62 10.61 -5.60
C LEU A 37 -17.95 11.07 -6.89
N GLY A 38 -18.30 12.28 -7.34
CA GLY A 38 -17.57 12.96 -8.40
C GLY A 38 -16.12 13.19 -8.00
N TRP A 39 -15.23 13.25 -8.99
CA TRP A 39 -13.79 13.43 -8.78
C TRP A 39 -13.48 14.70 -7.96
N GLU A 40 -14.18 15.78 -8.26
CA GLU A 40 -14.09 17.07 -7.59
C GLU A 40 -14.48 17.06 -6.11
N GLN A 41 -15.17 16.00 -5.66
CA GLN A 41 -15.57 15.82 -4.26
C GLN A 41 -14.52 15.04 -3.46
N ILE A 42 -13.48 14.50 -4.11
CA ILE A 42 -12.40 13.79 -3.44
C ILE A 42 -11.30 14.80 -3.09
N PRO A 43 -10.99 15.01 -1.79
CA PRO A 43 -9.93 15.93 -1.40
C PRO A 43 -8.57 15.52 -1.96
N ASP A 44 -7.79 16.49 -2.46
CA ASP A 44 -6.43 16.25 -2.98
C ASP A 44 -5.52 15.59 -1.93
N ASP A 45 -5.68 15.96 -0.65
CA ASP A 45 -4.92 15.38 0.45
C ASP A 45 -5.12 13.86 0.60
N ASN A 46 -6.30 13.36 0.23
CA ASN A 46 -6.55 11.91 0.24
C ASN A 46 -5.72 11.22 -0.85
N GLN A 47 -5.69 11.79 -2.06
CA GLN A 47 -4.90 11.25 -3.16
C GLN A 47 -3.41 11.32 -2.84
N ALA A 48 -2.94 12.43 -2.26
CA ALA A 48 -1.57 12.59 -1.81
C ALA A 48 -1.19 11.54 -0.74
N ASN A 49 -2.10 11.23 0.18
CA ASN A 49 -1.88 10.20 1.19
C ASN A 49 -1.79 8.79 0.59
N VAL A 50 -2.66 8.45 -0.37
CA VAL A 50 -2.59 7.16 -1.10
C VAL A 50 -1.25 7.04 -1.83
N GLU A 51 -0.83 8.09 -2.53
CA GLU A 51 0.45 8.11 -3.24
C GLU A 51 1.64 7.94 -2.29
N ALA A 52 1.64 8.65 -1.15
CA ALA A 52 2.67 8.54 -0.14
C ALA A 52 2.79 7.11 0.42
N LEU A 53 1.64 6.47 0.70
CA LEU A 53 1.60 5.08 1.17
C LEU A 53 2.15 4.12 0.12
N LEU A 54 1.69 4.21 -1.13
CA LEU A 54 2.17 3.37 -2.23
C LEU A 54 3.68 3.48 -2.44
N ARG A 55 4.22 4.71 -2.42
CA ARG A 55 5.66 4.96 -2.55
C ARG A 55 6.43 4.35 -1.37
N ARG A 56 5.92 4.51 -0.16
CA ARG A 56 6.55 4.00 1.07
C ARG A 56 6.57 2.48 1.10
N THR A 57 5.46 1.82 0.80
CA THR A 57 5.33 0.36 0.86
C THR A 57 6.17 -0.31 -0.22
N ARG A 58 6.20 0.26 -1.43
CA ARG A 58 7.10 -0.20 -2.51
C ARG A 58 8.55 -0.21 -2.06
N HIS A 59 8.98 0.83 -1.36
CA HIS A 59 10.35 0.92 -0.86
C HIS A 59 10.65 -0.10 0.26
N LEU A 60 9.61 -0.55 0.97
CA LEU A 60 9.71 -1.61 1.97
C LEU A 60 9.58 -3.02 1.36
N GLY A 61 9.40 -3.16 0.04
CA GLY A 61 9.23 -4.47 -0.60
C GLY A 61 7.84 -5.09 -0.41
N ILE A 62 6.83 -4.25 -0.16
CA ILE A 62 5.40 -4.60 -0.19
C ILE A 62 4.81 -4.27 -1.56
#